data_AF-A0A257H8K0-F1
#
_entry.id   AF-A0A257H8K0-F1
#
_cell.length_a   1.000
_cell.length_b   1.000
_cell.length_c   1.000
_cell.angle_alpha   90.00
_cell.angle_beta   90.00
_cell.angle_gamma   90.00
#
_symmetry.space_group_name_H-M   'P 1'
#
loop_
_entity.id
_entity.type
_entity.pdbx_description
1 polymer ?
#
loop_
_entity_poly.entity_id
_entity_poly.type
_entity_poly.pdbx_seq_one_letter_code
_entity_poly.pdbx_strand_id
1 'polypeptide(L)'
;MTASADPRWTTVLERTHDAVLAFARAEWPPLARKAIHQLQRMTATGLYGDYYRHKTLWDEYCHEVQNGPAPLLDGAWDSTVDGILASILDAVPEHVAVLLTIDAIVDCDPREQSSLAGLVFQDELIRVLRKELQIMAHERSMAKFEPENS
;
A
#
# COMPACT_ATOMS: atom_id res chain seq x y z
N MET A 1 -25.32 7.21 -35.17
CA MET A 1 -25.27 5.73 -35.31
C MET A 1 -24.05 5.24 -34.55
N THR A 2 -24.22 4.86 -33.29
CA THR A 2 -23.18 4.19 -32.52
C THR A 2 -23.16 2.73 -32.95
N ALA A 3 -22.04 2.27 -33.53
CA ALA A 3 -21.84 0.86 -33.79
C ALA A 3 -21.83 0.14 -32.42
N SER A 4 -22.80 -0.74 -32.20
CA SER A 4 -22.81 -1.64 -31.05
C SER A 4 -21.54 -2.49 -31.12
N ALA A 5 -20.73 -2.47 -30.05
CA ALA A 5 -19.51 -3.27 -29.96
C ALA A 5 -19.84 -4.76 -30.17
N ASP A 6 -19.03 -5.46 -30.97
CA ASP A 6 -19.15 -6.91 -31.15
C ASP A 6 -19.08 -7.59 -29.77
N PRO A 7 -20.11 -8.35 -29.37
CA PRO A 7 -20.16 -9.01 -28.06
C PRO A 7 -18.92 -9.86 -27.73
N ARG A 8 -18.24 -10.39 -28.75
CA ARG A 8 -17.00 -11.16 -28.56
C ARG A 8 -15.86 -10.31 -28.02
N TRP A 9 -15.72 -9.08 -28.52
CA TRP A 9 -14.67 -8.18 -28.06
C TRP A 9 -14.95 -7.65 -26.66
N THR A 10 -16.21 -7.44 -26.30
CA THR A 10 -16.60 -7.07 -24.93
C THR A 10 -16.12 -8.12 -23.92
N THR A 11 -16.41 -9.41 -24.17
CA THR A 11 -15.97 -10.49 -23.27
C THR A 11 -14.44 -10.62 -23.18
N VAL A 12 -13.72 -10.40 -24.29
CA VAL A 12 -12.24 -10.44 -24.27
C VAL A 12 -11.67 -9.29 -23.45
N LEU A 13 -12.22 -8.08 -23.59
CA LEU A 13 -11.79 -6.91 -22.82
C LEU A 13 -12.06 -7.08 -21.33
N GLU A 14 -13.25 -7.56 -20.95
CA GLU A 14 -13.61 -7.85 -19.55
C GLU A 14 -12.63 -8.86 -18.93
N ARG A 15 -12.38 -10.00 -19.61
CA ARG A 15 -11.45 -11.02 -19.11
C ARG A 15 -10.01 -10.54 -19.04
N THR A 16 -9.60 -9.66 -19.96
CA THR A 16 -8.26 -9.07 -19.95
C THR A 16 -8.11 -8.13 -18.77
N HIS A 17 -9.12 -7.30 -18.52
CA HIS A 17 -9.16 -6.41 -17.36
C HIS A 17 -9.11 -7.20 -16.04
N ASP A 18 -9.92 -8.26 -15.90
CA ASP A 18 -9.89 -9.14 -14.73
C ASP A 18 -8.51 -9.77 -14.51
N ALA A 19 -7.84 -10.19 -15.59
CA ALA A 19 -6.49 -10.73 -15.52
C ALA A 19 -5.46 -9.68 -15.07
N VAL A 20 -5.60 -8.44 -15.51
CA VAL A 20 -4.75 -7.31 -15.05
C VAL A 20 -4.97 -7.04 -13.57
N LEU A 21 -6.23 -7.02 -13.10
CA LEU A 21 -6.54 -6.84 -11.69
C LEU A 21 -5.96 -7.98 -10.84
N ALA A 22 -6.11 -9.23 -11.29
CA ALA A 22 -5.55 -10.39 -10.59
C ALA A 22 -4.02 -10.33 -10.50
N PHE A 23 -3.35 -9.90 -11.58
CA PHE A 23 -1.92 -9.67 -11.59
C PHE A 23 -1.52 -8.57 -10.58
N ALA A 24 -2.15 -7.40 -10.66
CA ALA A 24 -1.81 -6.26 -9.80
C ALA A 24 -2.00 -6.59 -8.31
N ARG A 25 -3.09 -7.26 -7.95
CA ARG A 25 -3.35 -7.70 -6.57
C ARG A 25 -2.32 -8.69 -6.04
N ALA A 26 -1.71 -9.49 -6.90
CA ALA A 26 -0.65 -10.41 -6.50
C ALA A 26 0.69 -9.71 -6.25
N GLU A 27 0.90 -8.52 -6.83
CA GLU A 27 2.14 -7.74 -6.73
C GLU A 27 2.17 -6.83 -5.48
N TRP A 28 1.02 -6.41 -4.95
CA TRP A 28 0.97 -5.55 -3.76
C TRP A 28 1.64 -6.18 -2.52
N PRO A 29 1.36 -7.44 -2.12
CA PRO A 29 1.95 -8.00 -0.91
C PRO A 29 3.48 -8.10 -0.96
N PRO A 30 4.13 -8.55 -2.07
CA PRO A 30 5.59 -8.47 -2.21
C PRO A 30 6.15 -7.04 -2.07
N LEU A 31 5.48 -6.03 -2.63
CA LEU A 31 5.91 -4.64 -2.49
C LEU A 31 5.80 -4.15 -1.03
N ALA A 32 4.71 -4.47 -0.35
CA ALA A 32 4.54 -4.14 1.08
C ALA A 32 5.61 -4.82 1.94
N ARG A 33 5.98 -6.08 1.64
CA ARG A 33 7.09 -6.77 2.33
C ARG A 33 8.44 -6.08 2.13
N LYS A 34 8.69 -5.42 0.99
CA LYS A 34 9.89 -4.59 0.81
C LYS A 34 9.87 -3.39 1.77
N ALA A 35 8.72 -2.74 1.94
CA ALA A 35 8.57 -1.63 2.89
C ALA A 35 8.79 -2.11 4.34
N ILE A 36 8.20 -3.23 4.72
CA ILE A 36 8.43 -3.88 6.02
C ILE A 36 9.93 -4.13 6.23
N HIS A 37 10.61 -4.69 5.23
CA HIS A 37 12.04 -4.97 5.32
C HIS A 37 12.87 -3.69 5.53
N GLN A 38 12.54 -2.59 4.86
CA GLN A 38 13.20 -1.31 5.08
C GLN A 38 12.95 -0.77 6.49
N LEU A 39 11.69 -0.77 6.95
CA LEU A 39 11.31 -0.31 8.29
C LEU A 39 11.96 -1.15 9.40
N GLN A 40 12.15 -2.45 9.19
CA GLN A 40 12.85 -3.35 10.13
C GLN A 40 14.36 -3.06 10.26
N ARG A 41 14.94 -2.35 9.30
CA ARG A 41 16.37 -1.98 9.32
C ARG A 41 16.62 -0.62 9.95
N MET A 42 15.55 0.13 10.23
CA MET A 42 15.60 1.42 10.89
C MET A 42 15.33 1.22 12.38
N THR A 43 16.19 1.79 13.22
CA THR A 43 16.02 1.74 14.68
C THR A 43 14.73 2.44 15.08
N ALA A 44 14.04 1.90 16.10
CA ALA A 44 12.92 2.59 16.73
C ALA A 44 13.35 4.00 17.20
N THR A 45 12.43 4.95 17.08
CA THR A 45 12.63 6.36 17.45
C THR A 45 12.42 6.63 18.93
N GLY A 46 11.73 5.72 19.63
CA GLY A 46 11.32 5.89 21.02
C GLY A 46 10.04 6.74 21.16
N LEU A 47 9.28 6.95 20.08
CA LEU A 47 8.09 7.83 20.07
C LEU A 47 7.03 7.46 21.11
N TYR A 48 6.93 6.17 21.44
CA TYR A 48 5.95 5.66 22.41
C TYR A 48 6.54 5.44 23.81
N GLY A 49 7.79 5.89 24.04
CA GLY A 49 8.52 5.74 25.29
C GLY A 49 9.06 4.32 25.55
N ASP A 50 9.87 4.21 26.60
CA ASP A 50 10.62 2.99 26.95
C ASP A 50 9.75 1.84 27.51
N TYR A 51 8.46 2.10 27.77
CA TYR A 51 7.52 1.09 28.25
C TYR A 51 7.29 -0.02 27.22
N TYR A 52 7.39 0.32 25.92
CA TYR A 52 7.29 -0.64 24.83
C TYR A 52 8.67 -1.10 24.40
N ARG A 53 8.84 -2.41 24.17
CA ARG A 53 10.13 -2.99 23.76
C ARG A 53 10.34 -2.92 22.24
N HIS A 54 9.91 -1.83 21.60
CA HIS A 54 10.07 -1.63 20.15
C HIS A 54 11.56 -1.56 19.80
N LYS A 55 11.98 -2.30 18.77
CA LYS A 55 13.39 -2.33 18.33
C LYS A 55 13.58 -1.61 17.00
N THR A 56 12.54 -1.60 16.19
CA THR A 56 12.57 -1.11 14.81
C THR A 56 11.42 -0.15 14.55
N LEU A 57 11.54 0.69 13.52
CA LEU A 57 10.41 1.51 13.06
C LEU A 57 9.21 0.66 12.66
N TRP A 58 9.43 -0.57 12.19
CA TRP A 58 8.32 -1.48 11.91
C TRP A 58 7.51 -1.84 13.16
N ASP A 59 8.17 -2.00 14.31
CA ASP A 59 7.48 -2.28 15.58
C ASP A 59 6.64 -1.08 16.02
N GLU A 60 7.21 0.13 15.93
CA GLU A 60 6.51 1.37 16.25
C GLU A 60 5.34 1.64 15.29
N TYR A 61 5.53 1.41 14.00
CA TYR A 61 4.47 1.57 13.01
C TYR A 61 3.32 0.57 13.22
N CYS A 62 3.62 -0.68 13.58
CA CYS A 62 2.58 -1.65 13.92
C CYS A 62 1.82 -1.25 15.19
N HIS A 63 2.52 -0.71 16.19
CA HIS A 63 1.88 -0.18 17.38
C HIS A 63 0.91 0.96 17.03
N GLU A 64 1.35 1.93 16.22
CA GLU A 64 0.50 3.04 15.75
C GLU A 64 -0.75 2.54 15.02
N VAL A 65 -0.59 1.64 14.06
CA VAL A 65 -1.71 1.12 13.26
C VAL A 65 -2.72 0.34 14.13
N GLN A 66 -2.26 -0.38 15.18
CA GLN A 66 -3.13 -1.20 16.03
C GLN A 66 -3.79 -0.41 17.17
N ASN A 67 -3.10 0.57 17.75
CA ASN A 67 -3.58 1.32 18.92
C ASN A 67 -4.20 2.67 18.53
N GLY A 68 -4.17 2.98 17.24
CA GLY A 68 -4.78 4.15 16.65
C GLY A 68 -3.73 5.22 16.35
N PRO A 69 -3.97 6.02 15.31
CA PRO A 69 -3.13 7.17 15.05
C PRO A 69 -3.15 8.09 16.27
N ALA A 70 -1.98 8.37 16.83
CA ALA A 70 -1.85 9.49 17.74
C ALA A 70 -1.95 10.76 16.87
N PRO A 71 -2.95 11.65 17.06
CA PRO A 71 -3.17 12.80 16.18
C PRO A 71 -1.97 13.76 16.06
N LEU A 72 -1.00 13.65 16.98
CA LEU A 72 0.24 14.42 16.99
C LEU A 72 1.37 13.77 16.17
N LEU A 73 1.22 12.52 15.73
CA LEU A 73 2.21 11.71 15.03
C LEU A 73 1.85 11.39 13.57
N ASP A 74 0.60 11.62 13.15
CA ASP A 74 0.13 11.38 11.77
C ASP A 74 1.09 11.96 10.72
N GLY A 75 1.45 13.23 10.84
CA GLY A 75 2.34 13.90 9.88
C GLY A 75 3.78 13.36 9.86
N ALA A 76 4.25 12.74 10.95
CA ALA A 76 5.60 12.18 11.03
C ALA A 76 5.69 10.81 10.33
N TRP A 77 4.66 9.98 10.52
CA TRP A 77 4.54 8.70 9.82
C TRP A 77 4.27 8.88 8.33
N ASP A 78 3.49 9.89 7.95
CA ASP A 78 3.21 10.18 6.54
C ASP A 78 4.50 10.44 5.76
N SER A 79 5.31 11.40 6.18
CA SER A 79 6.56 11.72 5.48
C SER A 79 7.53 10.53 5.39
N THR A 80 7.68 9.78 6.49
CA THR A 80 8.64 8.65 6.55
C THR A 80 8.17 7.47 5.71
N VAL A 81 6.91 7.06 5.88
CA VAL A 81 6.34 5.90 5.20
C VAL A 81 6.12 6.22 3.73
N ASP A 82 5.56 7.38 3.37
CA ASP A 82 5.37 7.75 1.95
C ASP A 82 6.70 7.83 1.21
N GLY A 83 7.76 8.34 1.84
CA GLY A 83 9.09 8.36 1.23
C GLY A 83 9.61 6.95 0.91
N ILE A 84 9.42 6.00 1.84
CA ILE A 84 9.78 4.58 1.63
C ILE A 84 8.93 3.95 0.51
N LEU A 85 7.62 4.18 0.54
CA LEU A 85 6.70 3.63 -0.46
C LEU A 85 6.98 4.19 -1.85
N ALA A 86 7.20 5.50 -1.97
CA ALA A 86 7.59 6.17 -3.20
C ALA A 86 8.89 5.58 -3.76
N SER A 87 9.92 5.42 -2.93
CA SER A 87 11.19 4.81 -3.36
C SER A 87 11.03 3.36 -3.85
N ILE A 88 10.14 2.58 -3.23
CA ILE A 88 9.85 1.20 -3.68
C ILE A 88 9.13 1.22 -5.03
N LEU A 89 8.18 2.14 -5.22
CA LEU A 89 7.42 2.28 -6.45
C LEU A 89 8.27 2.83 -7.61
N ASP A 90 9.20 3.74 -7.33
CA ASP A 90 10.16 4.25 -8.33
C ASP A 90 11.06 3.15 -8.90
N ALA A 91 11.27 2.06 -8.14
CA ALA A 91 12.02 0.90 -8.58
C ALA A 91 11.18 -0.12 -9.37
N VAL A 92 9.86 0.07 -9.45
CA VAL A 92 8.96 -0.79 -10.24
C VAL A 92 9.08 -0.42 -11.72
N PRO A 93 9.24 -1.39 -12.64
CA PRO A 93 9.25 -1.10 -14.06
C PRO A 93 7.97 -0.39 -14.49
N GLU A 94 8.08 0.64 -15.34
CA GLU A 94 6.95 1.49 -15.76
C GLU A 94 5.75 0.69 -16.28
N HIS A 95 5.99 -0.34 -17.09
CA HIS A 95 4.92 -1.19 -17.61
C HIS A 95 4.18 -1.97 -16.52
N VAL A 96 4.84 -2.33 -15.42
CA VAL A 96 4.19 -2.93 -14.24
C VAL A 96 3.43 -1.86 -13.46
N ALA A 97 4.02 -0.68 -13.28
CA ALA A 97 3.37 0.44 -12.59
C ALA A 97 2.05 0.85 -13.27
N VAL A 98 2.00 0.86 -14.60
CA VAL A 98 0.75 1.08 -15.36
C VAL A 98 -0.33 0.04 -15.02
N LEU A 99 0.04 -1.24 -14.92
CA LEU A 99 -0.90 -2.30 -14.55
C LEU A 99 -1.37 -2.19 -13.09
N LEU A 100 -0.47 -1.80 -12.19
CA LEU A 100 -0.81 -1.52 -10.79
C LEU A 100 -1.77 -0.35 -10.67
N THR A 101 -1.61 0.69 -11.50
CA THR A 101 -2.51 1.85 -11.50
C THR A 101 -3.94 1.44 -11.87
N ILE A 102 -4.12 0.46 -12.76
CA ILE A 102 -5.47 -0.04 -13.12
C ILE A 102 -6.20 -0.60 -11.89
N ASP A 103 -5.54 -1.39 -11.04
CA ASP A 103 -6.15 -1.87 -9.78
C ASP A 103 -6.30 -0.73 -8.77
N ALA A 104 -5.35 0.21 -8.73
CA ALA A 104 -5.38 1.29 -7.76
C ALA A 104 -6.59 2.22 -7.92
N ILE A 105 -7.03 2.44 -9.16
CA ILE A 105 -8.14 3.35 -9.46
C ILE A 105 -9.52 2.67 -9.49
N VAL A 106 -9.63 1.36 -9.21
CA VAL A 106 -10.92 0.63 -9.28
C VAL A 106 -12.02 1.27 -8.42
N ASP A 107 -11.63 1.86 -7.29
CA ASP A 107 -12.55 2.52 -6.35
C ASP A 107 -12.74 4.02 -6.63
N CYS A 108 -12.05 4.59 -7.63
CA CYS A 108 -12.19 6.00 -8.03
C CYS A 108 -13.48 6.25 -8.83
N ASP A 109 -13.84 7.52 -9.03
CA ASP A 109 -14.97 7.87 -9.91
C ASP A 109 -14.71 7.37 -11.36
N PRO A 110 -15.72 6.83 -12.09
CA PRO A 110 -15.51 6.32 -13.44
C PRO A 110 -14.91 7.32 -14.44
N ARG A 111 -15.11 8.63 -14.24
CA ARG A 111 -14.50 9.69 -15.07
C ARG A 111 -13.02 9.82 -14.78
N GLU A 112 -12.64 9.74 -13.50
CA GLU A 112 -11.24 9.69 -13.08
C GLU A 112 -10.61 8.41 -13.63
N GLN A 113 -11.23 7.25 -13.45
CA GLN A 113 -10.73 5.98 -14.00
C GLN A 113 -10.42 6.08 -15.51
N SER A 114 -11.33 6.67 -16.27
CA SER A 114 -11.15 6.87 -17.72
C SER A 114 -9.97 7.78 -18.06
N SER A 115 -9.71 8.81 -17.25
CA SER A 115 -8.57 9.72 -17.43
C SER A 115 -7.24 9.13 -16.94
N LEU A 116 -7.30 8.18 -16.00
CA LEU A 116 -6.10 7.65 -15.35
C LEU A 116 -5.64 6.31 -15.96
N ALA A 117 -6.55 5.56 -16.58
CA ALA A 117 -6.26 4.24 -17.16
C ALA A 117 -5.14 4.30 -18.21
N GLY A 118 -4.13 3.46 -18.04
CA GLY A 118 -2.99 3.35 -18.96
C GLY A 118 -1.84 4.32 -18.69
N LEU A 119 -1.90 5.10 -17.60
CA LEU A 119 -0.81 5.97 -17.13
C LEU A 119 -0.34 5.50 -15.74
N VAL A 120 0.75 6.09 -15.26
CA VAL A 120 1.26 5.88 -13.90
C VAL A 120 0.83 7.04 -13.00
N PHE A 121 0.09 6.74 -11.92
CA PHE A 121 -0.30 7.72 -10.91
C PHE A 121 0.29 7.38 -9.55
N GLN A 122 1.38 8.06 -9.20
CA GLN A 122 2.16 7.76 -8.00
C GLN A 122 1.34 7.84 -6.71
N ASP A 123 0.49 8.85 -6.57
CA ASP A 123 -0.33 9.03 -5.36
C ASP A 123 -1.31 7.86 -5.13
N GLU A 124 -1.94 7.36 -6.21
CA GLU A 124 -2.85 6.21 -6.12
C GLU A 124 -2.10 4.90 -5.81
N LEU A 125 -0.91 4.73 -6.40
CA LEU A 125 -0.05 3.59 -6.10
C LEU A 125 0.41 3.60 -4.64
N ILE A 126 0.83 4.77 -4.12
CA ILE A 126 1.22 4.95 -2.71
C ILE A 126 0.03 4.64 -1.80
N ARG A 127 -1.16 5.16 -2.10
CA ARG A 127 -2.38 4.93 -1.31
C ARG A 127 -2.68 3.43 -1.15
N VAL A 128 -2.64 2.68 -2.23
CA VAL A 128 -2.94 1.23 -2.22
C VAL A 128 -1.84 0.45 -1.53
N LEU A 129 -0.58 0.76 -1.81
CA LEU A 129 0.56 0.12 -1.17
C LEU A 129 0.58 0.39 0.35
N ARG A 130 0.20 1.59 0.78
CA ARG A 130 0.03 1.96 2.19
C ARG A 130 -1.08 1.15 2.84
N LYS A 131 -2.22 0.98 2.17
CA LYS A 131 -3.32 0.13 2.67
C LYS A 131 -2.86 -1.32 2.87
N GLU A 132 -2.10 -1.86 1.92
CA GLU A 132 -1.54 -3.21 2.03
C GLU A 132 -0.56 -3.32 3.19
N LEU A 133 0.32 -2.32 3.37
CA LEU A 133 1.23 -2.23 4.50
C LEU A 133 0.48 -2.18 5.84
N GLN A 134 -0.61 -1.42 5.94
CA GLN A 134 -1.45 -1.32 7.11
C GLN A 134 -2.15 -2.63 7.46
N ILE A 135 -2.61 -3.40 6.47
CA ILE A 135 -3.17 -4.74 6.68
C ILE A 135 -2.12 -5.64 7.37
N MET A 136 -0.90 -5.68 6.82
CA MET A 136 0.18 -6.48 7.41
C MET A 136 0.62 -5.98 8.80
N ALA A 137 0.55 -4.67 9.04
CA ALA A 137 0.83 -4.08 10.34
C ALA A 137 -0.23 -4.49 11.37
N HIS A 138 -1.51 -4.51 10.99
CA HIS A 138 -2.61 -4.90 11.85
C HIS A 138 -2.55 -6.40 12.22
N GLU A 139 -2.10 -7.26 11.30
CA GLU A 139 -1.93 -8.70 11.54
C GLU A 139 -0.69 -9.05 12.39
N ARG A 140 0.23 -8.10 12.63
CA ARG A 140 1.44 -8.38 13.39
C ARG A 140 1.12 -8.65 14.86
N SER A 141 1.53 -9.82 15.36
CA SER A 141 1.54 -10.08 16.80
C SER A 141 2.47 -9.11 17.55
N MET A 142 1.89 -8.27 18.42
CA MET A 142 2.61 -7.31 19.26
C MET A 142 2.87 -7.78 20.70
N ALA A 143 2.32 -8.94 21.10
CA ALA A 143 2.39 -9.47 22.48
C ALA A 143 3.79 -9.54 23.11
N LYS A 144 4.86 -9.66 22.32
CA LYS A 144 6.24 -9.70 22.81
C LYS A 144 6.86 -8.31 23.08
N PHE A 145 6.15 -7.26 22.71
CA PHE A 145 6.58 -5.86 22.78
C PHE A 145 5.74 -5.04 23.76
N GLU A 146 4.58 -5.55 24.16
CA GLU A 146 3.71 -4.95 25.16
C GLU A 146 4.29 -5.13 26.57
N PRO A 147 4.07 -4.16 27.48
CA PRO A 147 4.46 -4.30 28.87
C PRO A 147 3.67 -5.44 29.54
N GLU A 148 4.35 -6.27 30.33
CA GLU A 148 3.70 -7.27 31.17
C GLU A 148 2.80 -6.54 32.18
N ASN A 149 1.48 -6.77 32.11
CA ASN A 149 0.54 -6.26 33.11
C ASN A 149 1.00 -6.76 34.50
N SER A 150 1.59 -5.86 35.28
CA SER A 150 1.98 -6.08 36.67
C SER A 150 0.84 -5.70 37.61
#